data_AF-A0A1N7MCP1-F1
#
_entry.id   AF-A0A1N7MCP1-F1
#
_cell.length_a   1.000
_cell.length_b   1.000
_cell.length_c   1.000
_cell.angle_alpha   90.00
_cell.angle_beta   90.00
_cell.angle_gamma   90.00
#
_symmetry.space_group_name_H-M   'P 1'
#
loop_
_entity.id
_entity.type
_entity.pdbx_description
1 polymer ?
#
loop_
_entity_poly.entity_id
_entity_poly.type
_entity_poly.pdbx_seq_one_letter_code
_entity_poly.pdbx_strand_id
1 'polypeptide(L)'
;MTDLAALAELIRADTATRGRAISKLGYFCAPFQPPAGPFSDRVIKVYRGAATEAQLTRLATAHDDYVRVLTECGVTLPETAFHLVDIDGTGTKTPVIVQEALPLDSLMRPRMLEDSREQTLAMMQAAGEVIARFWIAAEEVEARVGFHPSIRNFAIRDGKAVFFDTFPPLIHYTRDEMGKLLLQFSEKRLMRLIGPLMQTRVTGIQDEWYSPPETLVGLVGSACRLRPEYADSYLDWGRDFAQSHMPQWAEAALDGLDGPPQLPGYWTGFRKLLGLQGEPNV
;
A
#
# COMPACT_ATOMS: atom_id res chain seq x y z
N MET A 1 -7.63 12.37 20.33
CA MET A 1 -7.61 13.47 19.33
C MET A 1 -6.17 13.88 19.13
N THR A 2 -5.68 13.92 17.89
CA THR A 2 -4.29 14.25 17.55
C THR A 2 -4.00 15.74 17.76
N ASP A 3 -2.90 16.09 18.44
CA ASP A 3 -2.44 17.47 18.53
C ASP A 3 -1.78 17.90 17.21
N LEU A 4 -2.53 18.64 16.39
CA LEU A 4 -2.09 19.06 15.06
C LEU A 4 -0.96 20.12 15.10
N ALA A 5 -0.87 20.91 16.16
CA ALA A 5 0.20 21.90 16.32
C ALA A 5 1.52 21.18 16.61
N ALA A 6 1.50 20.22 17.55
CA ALA A 6 2.66 19.38 17.85
C ALA A 6 3.07 18.54 16.63
N LEU A 7 2.11 18.04 15.85
CA LEU A 7 2.37 17.30 14.61
C LEU A 7 3.04 18.18 13.54
N ALA A 8 2.59 19.42 13.37
CA ALA A 8 3.20 20.37 12.43
C ALA A 8 4.66 20.69 12.81
N GLU A 9 4.93 20.96 14.09
CA GLU A 9 6.28 21.16 14.62
C GLU A 9 7.19 19.96 14.39
N LEU A 10 6.69 18.75 14.68
CA LEU A 10 7.40 17.50 14.45
C LEU A 10 7.81 17.35 12.97
N ILE A 11 6.90 17.59 12.04
CA ILE A 11 7.17 17.43 10.60
C ILE A 11 8.16 18.49 10.10
N ARG A 12 8.09 19.73 10.61
CA ARG A 12 9.08 20.76 10.32
C ARG A 12 10.47 20.38 10.83
N ALA A 13 10.55 19.89 12.06
CA ALA A 13 11.80 19.45 12.67
C ALA A 13 12.43 18.27 11.90
N ASP A 14 11.63 17.24 11.56
CA ASP A 14 12.12 16.09 10.78
C ASP A 14 12.65 16.50 9.40
N THR A 15 11.96 17.43 8.73
CA THR A 15 12.42 17.97 7.43
C THR A 15 13.80 18.64 7.56
N ALA A 16 14.09 19.24 8.72
CA ALA A 16 15.38 19.85 9.03
C ALA A 16 16.46 18.84 9.47
N THR A 17 16.09 17.68 10.04
CA THR A 17 17.04 16.72 10.64
C THR A 17 17.17 15.38 9.94
N ARG A 18 16.36 15.08 8.91
CA ARG A 18 16.26 13.76 8.22
C ARG A 18 16.46 12.59 9.19
N GLY A 19 15.48 12.40 10.09
CA GLY A 19 15.37 11.20 10.89
C GLY A 19 15.28 9.96 10.00
N ARG A 20 15.70 8.80 10.52
CA ARG A 20 15.75 7.52 9.81
C ARG A 20 14.44 7.23 9.07
N ALA A 21 14.45 7.35 7.74
CA ALA A 21 13.37 6.84 6.91
C ALA A 21 13.19 5.34 7.20
N ILE A 22 11.99 4.92 7.62
CA ILE A 22 11.68 3.51 7.91
C ILE A 22 11.64 2.71 6.60
N SER A 23 11.28 3.35 5.51
CA SER A 23 11.31 2.78 4.16
C SER A 23 11.60 3.87 3.14
N LYS A 24 12.62 3.64 2.29
CA LYS A 24 12.94 4.50 1.13
C LYS A 24 12.15 4.13 -0.13
N LEU A 25 11.17 3.22 -0.02
CA LEU A 25 10.53 2.54 -1.14
C LEU A 25 9.04 2.88 -1.32
N GLY A 26 8.49 3.80 -0.50
CA GLY A 26 7.13 4.27 -0.70
C GLY A 26 7.01 5.05 -2.00
N TYR A 27 6.02 4.72 -2.84
CA TYR A 27 5.82 5.40 -4.13
C TYR A 27 5.38 6.87 -3.96
N PHE A 28 4.83 7.23 -2.79
CA PHE A 28 4.27 8.55 -2.48
C PHE A 28 5.01 9.30 -1.37
N CYS A 29 5.54 8.60 -0.36
CA CYS A 29 6.30 9.20 0.72
C CYS A 29 7.24 8.18 1.41
N ALA A 30 8.25 8.70 2.10
CA ALA A 30 9.05 7.93 3.04
C ALA A 30 8.45 8.07 4.46
N PRO A 31 7.87 7.01 5.05
CA PRO A 31 7.37 7.05 6.42
C PRO A 31 8.52 7.21 7.43
N PHE A 32 8.23 7.87 8.56
CA PHE A 32 9.16 7.96 9.69
C PHE A 32 8.43 7.74 11.02
N GLN A 33 9.17 7.25 12.02
CA GLN A 33 8.70 7.14 13.40
C GLN A 33 9.58 8.04 14.26
N PRO A 34 8.99 8.98 15.01
CA PRO A 34 9.72 9.82 15.94
C PRO A 34 10.42 8.96 17.02
N PRO A 35 11.67 9.24 17.37
CA PRO A 35 12.38 8.45 18.39
C PRO A 35 11.91 8.73 19.81
N ALA A 36 11.22 9.85 20.04
CA ALA A 36 10.73 10.30 21.34
C ALA A 36 9.55 11.27 21.18
N GLY A 37 8.90 11.60 22.30
CA GLY A 37 7.80 12.56 22.35
C GLY A 37 6.42 11.92 22.16
N PRO A 38 5.36 12.73 22.03
CA PRO A 38 3.97 12.25 22.05
C PRO A 38 3.58 11.39 20.84
N PHE A 39 4.44 11.29 19.83
CA PHE A 39 4.22 10.51 18.62
C PHE A 39 5.22 9.34 18.47
N SER A 40 5.97 8.98 19.51
CA SER A 40 7.02 7.95 19.41
C SER A 40 6.49 6.54 19.13
N ASP A 41 5.22 6.30 19.45
CA ASP A 41 4.47 5.07 19.16
C ASP A 41 3.68 5.17 17.84
N ARG A 42 3.98 6.17 17.00
CA ARG A 42 3.30 6.43 15.72
C ARG A 42 4.28 6.43 14.54
N VAL A 43 3.78 5.98 13.40
CA VAL A 43 4.36 6.17 12.08
C VAL A 43 3.65 7.33 11.39
N ILE A 44 4.44 8.28 10.89
CA ILE A 44 3.97 9.47 10.21
C ILE A 44 4.26 9.35 8.72
N LYS A 45 3.23 9.55 7.89
CA LYS A 45 3.32 9.54 6.42
C LYS A 45 2.87 10.90 5.89
N VAL A 46 3.78 11.64 5.26
CA VAL A 46 3.53 13.00 4.77
C VAL A 46 3.47 13.02 3.25
N TYR A 47 2.31 13.35 2.68
CA TYR A 47 2.10 13.32 1.23
C TYR A 47 2.21 14.72 0.66
N ARG A 48 3.39 15.03 0.11
CA ARG A 48 3.69 16.36 -0.45
C ARG A 48 3.26 16.41 -1.92
N GLY A 49 2.14 17.07 -2.19
CA GLY A 49 1.61 17.32 -3.54
C GLY A 49 0.83 18.63 -3.58
N ALA A 50 0.85 19.32 -4.72
CA ALA A 50 0.04 20.53 -4.90
C ALA A 50 -1.41 20.11 -5.14
N ALA A 51 -2.32 20.53 -4.27
CA ALA A 51 -3.75 20.24 -4.34
C ALA A 51 -4.57 21.46 -3.92
N THR A 52 -5.76 21.62 -4.49
CA THR A 52 -6.71 22.65 -4.03
C THR A 52 -7.37 22.22 -2.73
N GLU A 53 -7.93 23.17 -1.98
CA GLU A 53 -8.67 22.88 -0.74
C GLU A 53 -9.81 21.88 -0.99
N ALA A 54 -10.57 22.05 -2.06
CA ALA A 54 -11.65 21.11 -2.42
C ALA A 54 -11.13 19.68 -2.70
N GLN A 55 -9.96 19.55 -3.35
CA GLN A 55 -9.34 18.24 -3.57
C GLN A 55 -8.87 17.61 -2.26
N LEU A 56 -8.32 18.40 -1.34
CA LEU A 56 -7.86 17.94 -0.04
C LEU A 56 -9.02 17.50 0.85
N THR A 57 -10.13 18.26 0.85
CA THR A 57 -11.36 17.87 1.55
C THR A 57 -11.91 16.56 1.02
N ARG A 58 -12.03 16.41 -0.32
CA ARG A 58 -12.44 15.14 -0.94
C ARG A 58 -11.51 13.99 -0.54
N LEU A 59 -10.20 14.22 -0.54
CA LEU A 59 -9.19 13.21 -0.19
C LEU A 59 -9.33 12.75 1.27
N ALA A 60 -9.57 13.68 2.21
CA ALA A 60 -9.80 13.36 3.61
C ALA A 60 -11.07 12.50 3.78
N THR A 61 -12.19 12.91 3.18
CA THR A 61 -13.44 12.14 3.21
C THR A 61 -13.27 10.75 2.60
N ALA A 62 -12.61 10.65 1.44
CA ALA A 62 -12.35 9.36 0.80
C ALA A 62 -11.44 8.46 1.65
N HIS A 63 -10.48 9.02 2.39
CA HIS A 63 -9.63 8.25 3.29
C HIS A 63 -10.40 7.70 4.49
N ASP A 64 -11.20 8.53 5.16
CA ASP A 64 -12.04 8.09 6.28
C ASP A 64 -13.00 6.98 5.84
N ASP A 65 -13.66 7.16 4.69
CA ASP A 65 -14.51 6.13 4.10
C ASP A 65 -13.75 4.87 3.72
N TYR A 66 -12.53 5.00 3.20
CA TYR A 66 -11.73 3.83 2.83
C TYR A 66 -11.33 3.00 4.05
N VAL A 67 -10.87 3.65 5.13
CA VAL A 67 -10.54 2.98 6.39
C VAL A 67 -11.77 2.28 6.97
N ARG A 68 -12.92 2.96 6.94
CA ARG A 68 -14.20 2.38 7.37
C ARG A 68 -14.55 1.14 6.56
N VAL A 69 -14.56 1.24 5.23
CA VAL A 69 -14.91 0.12 4.33
C VAL A 69 -13.92 -1.04 4.47
N LEU A 70 -12.62 -0.78 4.56
CA LEU A 70 -11.62 -1.84 4.84
C LEU A 70 -11.98 -2.61 6.12
N THR A 71 -12.32 -1.88 7.19
CA THR A 71 -12.67 -2.48 8.49
C THR A 71 -13.99 -3.26 8.42
N GLU A 72 -15.02 -2.71 7.76
CA GLU A 72 -16.32 -3.36 7.52
C GLU A 72 -16.16 -4.64 6.68
N CYS A 73 -15.26 -4.64 5.69
CA CYS A 73 -14.88 -5.81 4.90
C CYS A 73 -13.93 -6.77 5.65
N GLY A 74 -13.68 -6.55 6.94
CA GLY A 74 -12.95 -7.47 7.81
C GLY A 74 -11.42 -7.39 7.71
N VAL A 75 -10.88 -6.32 7.12
CA VAL A 75 -9.44 -6.03 7.11
C VAL A 75 -9.03 -5.46 8.47
N THR A 76 -8.02 -6.07 9.11
CA THR A 76 -7.46 -5.54 10.35
C THR A 76 -6.46 -4.44 10.05
N LEU A 77 -6.65 -3.26 10.66
CA LEU A 77 -5.78 -2.09 10.51
C LEU A 77 -5.18 -1.71 11.88
N PRO A 78 -3.96 -1.17 11.93
CA PRO A 78 -3.50 -0.40 13.09
C PRO A 78 -4.35 0.87 13.25
N GLU A 79 -4.36 1.48 14.44
CA GLU A 79 -5.02 2.78 14.62
C GLU A 79 -4.50 3.77 13.56
N THR A 80 -5.40 4.32 12.74
CA THR A 80 -5.01 5.14 11.59
C THR A 80 -5.89 6.38 11.54
N ALA A 81 -5.26 7.55 11.45
CA ALA A 81 -5.95 8.84 11.30
C ALA A 81 -5.34 9.64 10.14
N PHE A 82 -6.19 10.33 9.39
CA PHE A 82 -5.78 11.23 8.32
C PHE A 82 -6.04 12.68 8.70
N HIS A 83 -5.06 13.53 8.45
CA HIS A 83 -5.09 14.93 8.85
C HIS A 83 -4.65 15.84 7.70
N LEU A 84 -5.28 17.00 7.62
CA LEU A 84 -4.86 18.11 6.77
C LEU A 84 -4.11 19.13 7.65
N VAL A 85 -2.79 19.13 7.57
CA VAL A 85 -1.90 19.88 8.47
C VAL A 85 -1.34 21.10 7.75
N ASP A 86 -1.47 22.29 8.34
CA ASP A 86 -0.74 23.48 7.89
C ASP A 86 0.66 23.47 8.50
N ILE A 87 1.60 22.85 7.77
CA ILE A 87 2.97 22.65 8.27
C ILE A 87 3.70 23.98 8.37
N ASP A 88 3.54 24.87 7.38
CA ASP A 88 4.34 26.09 7.25
C ASP A 88 3.64 27.35 7.83
N GLY A 89 2.41 27.21 8.35
CA GLY A 89 1.62 28.34 8.85
C GLY A 89 1.15 29.30 7.75
N THR A 90 1.12 28.83 6.49
CA THR A 90 0.77 29.64 5.31
C THR A 90 -0.69 29.51 4.91
N GLY A 91 -1.46 28.69 5.63
CA GLY A 91 -2.81 28.25 5.27
C GLY A 91 -2.83 27.05 4.32
N THR A 92 -1.70 26.69 3.69
CA THR A 92 -1.63 25.53 2.78
C THR A 92 -1.64 24.23 3.57
N LYS A 93 -2.66 23.40 3.35
CA LYS A 93 -2.80 22.11 4.03
C LYS A 93 -2.05 21.00 3.31
N THR A 94 -1.37 20.16 4.08
CA THR A 94 -0.65 18.97 3.63
C THR A 94 -1.34 17.72 4.20
N PRO A 95 -1.65 16.71 3.37
CA PRO A 95 -2.11 15.42 3.85
C PRO A 95 -1.06 14.69 4.69
N VAL A 96 -1.47 14.23 5.87
CA VAL A 96 -0.64 13.47 6.80
C VAL A 96 -1.44 12.30 7.34
N ILE A 97 -0.89 11.09 7.26
CA ILE A 97 -1.42 9.94 8.00
C ILE A 97 -0.59 9.77 9.27
N VAL A 98 -1.28 9.63 10.40
CA VAL A 98 -0.73 9.25 11.69
C VAL A 98 -1.27 7.86 12.01
N GLN A 99 -0.38 6.89 12.12
CA GLN A 99 -0.73 5.48 12.26
C GLN A 99 0.00 4.86 13.46
N GLU A 100 -0.63 3.97 14.22
CA GLU A 100 0.05 3.16 15.25
C GLU A 100 1.27 2.45 14.64
N ALA A 101 2.40 2.56 15.31
CA ALA A 101 3.63 1.91 14.88
C ALA A 101 3.55 0.41 15.10
N LEU A 102 3.85 -0.36 14.05
CA LEU A 102 3.97 -1.81 14.12
C LEU A 102 5.42 -2.22 14.41
N PRO A 103 5.66 -3.26 15.23
CA PRO A 103 7.00 -3.78 15.47
C PRO A 103 7.69 -4.15 14.14
N LEU A 104 8.96 -3.75 13.96
CA LEU A 104 9.68 -4.00 12.71
C LEU A 104 9.84 -5.49 12.41
N ASP A 105 10.00 -6.30 13.45
CA ASP A 105 10.07 -7.76 13.41
C ASP A 105 8.71 -8.43 13.14
N SER A 106 7.61 -7.67 13.11
CA SER A 106 6.30 -8.15 12.66
C SER A 106 6.07 -7.93 11.16
N LEU A 107 6.85 -7.08 10.49
CA LEU A 107 6.61 -6.73 9.09
C LEU A 107 6.82 -7.94 8.17
N MET A 108 5.83 -8.25 7.33
CA MET A 108 5.81 -9.49 6.54
C MET A 108 7.01 -9.58 5.60
N ARG A 109 7.30 -8.54 4.79
CA ARG A 109 8.42 -8.61 3.84
C ARG A 109 9.80 -8.82 4.50
N PRO A 110 10.24 -8.04 5.51
CA PRO A 110 11.50 -8.32 6.21
C PRO A 110 11.55 -9.75 6.76
N ARG A 111 10.49 -10.20 7.43
CA ARG A 111 10.42 -11.57 7.92
C ARG A 111 10.52 -12.61 6.81
N MET A 112 9.86 -12.41 5.67
CA MET A 112 9.94 -13.34 4.54
C MET A 112 11.35 -13.46 3.93
N LEU A 113 12.24 -12.48 4.16
CA LEU A 113 13.64 -12.59 3.74
C LEU A 113 14.44 -13.53 4.64
N GLU A 114 14.10 -13.60 5.92
CA GLU A 114 14.88 -14.28 6.96
C GLU A 114 14.28 -15.64 7.35
N ASP A 115 12.96 -15.73 7.38
CA ASP A 115 12.19 -16.89 7.86
C ASP A 115 12.22 -18.07 6.85
N SER A 116 11.87 -19.25 7.36
CA SER A 116 11.80 -20.51 6.59
C SER A 116 10.65 -20.51 5.58
N ARG A 117 10.72 -21.41 4.60
CA ARG A 117 9.64 -21.64 3.63
C ARG A 117 8.28 -21.81 4.31
N GLU A 118 8.20 -22.70 5.30
CA GLU A 118 6.96 -23.02 6.02
C GLU A 118 6.39 -21.78 6.73
N GLN A 119 7.26 -21.00 7.36
CA GLN A 119 6.86 -19.76 8.03
C GLN A 119 6.35 -18.74 7.00
N THR A 120 7.05 -18.56 5.87
CA THR A 120 6.59 -17.64 4.82
C THR A 120 5.27 -18.05 4.20
N LEU A 121 5.02 -19.36 3.99
CA LEU A 121 3.73 -19.87 3.53
C LEU A 121 2.61 -19.60 4.54
N ALA A 122 2.88 -19.70 5.84
CA ALA A 122 1.91 -19.30 6.86
C ALA A 122 1.58 -17.80 6.81
N MET A 123 2.56 -16.94 6.50
CA MET A 123 2.30 -15.50 6.29
C MET A 123 1.48 -15.26 5.02
N MET A 124 1.74 -16.01 3.95
CA MET A 124 0.96 -15.96 2.71
C MET A 124 -0.49 -16.36 2.98
N GLN A 125 -0.73 -17.42 3.74
CA GLN A 125 -2.07 -17.84 4.18
C GLN A 125 -2.77 -16.71 4.93
N ALA A 126 -2.14 -16.14 5.96
CA ALA A 126 -2.73 -15.06 6.76
C ALA A 126 -3.07 -13.83 5.91
N ALA A 127 -2.20 -13.43 4.98
CA ALA A 127 -2.46 -12.32 4.07
C ALA A 127 -3.56 -12.65 3.06
N GLY A 128 -3.54 -13.85 2.46
CA GLY A 128 -4.53 -14.34 1.51
C GLY A 128 -5.94 -14.37 2.11
N GLU A 129 -6.09 -14.80 3.36
CA GLU A 129 -7.38 -14.79 4.06
C GLU A 129 -7.96 -13.39 4.21
N VAL A 130 -7.11 -12.37 4.42
CA VAL A 130 -7.55 -10.96 4.43
C VAL A 130 -7.99 -10.52 3.04
N ILE A 131 -7.27 -10.91 1.98
CA ILE A 131 -7.64 -10.62 0.58
C ILE A 131 -8.99 -11.23 0.24
N ALA A 132 -9.18 -12.52 0.49
CA ALA A 132 -10.41 -13.24 0.18
C ALA A 132 -11.60 -12.62 0.95
N ARG A 133 -11.43 -12.37 2.25
CA ARG A 133 -12.47 -11.76 3.08
C ARG A 133 -12.86 -10.38 2.59
N PHE A 134 -11.87 -9.54 2.27
CA PHE A 134 -12.11 -8.22 1.73
C PHE A 134 -12.96 -8.30 0.45
N TRP A 135 -12.54 -9.10 -0.52
CA TRP A 135 -13.21 -9.15 -1.82
C TRP A 135 -14.60 -9.77 -1.77
N ILE A 136 -14.81 -10.78 -0.93
CA ILE A 136 -16.14 -11.36 -0.70
C ILE A 136 -17.08 -10.30 -0.11
N ALA A 137 -16.63 -9.56 0.91
CA ALA A 137 -17.46 -8.51 1.52
C ALA A 137 -17.62 -7.28 0.61
N ALA A 138 -16.64 -6.98 -0.24
CA ALA A 138 -16.66 -5.83 -1.13
C ALA A 138 -17.70 -5.94 -2.26
N GLU A 139 -18.24 -7.14 -2.54
CA GLU A 139 -19.34 -7.31 -3.51
C GLU A 139 -20.61 -6.55 -3.10
N GLU A 140 -20.80 -6.34 -1.80
CA GLU A 140 -21.94 -5.59 -1.24
C GLU A 140 -21.68 -4.08 -1.11
N VAL A 141 -20.47 -3.61 -1.46
CA VAL A 141 -20.12 -2.19 -1.39
C VAL A 141 -20.53 -1.49 -2.68
N GLU A 142 -21.49 -0.57 -2.59
CA GLU A 142 -21.99 0.17 -3.77
C GLU A 142 -20.93 1.06 -4.45
N ALA A 143 -19.96 1.55 -3.66
CA ALA A 143 -18.88 2.40 -4.16
C ALA A 143 -17.80 1.58 -4.87
N ARG A 144 -17.19 2.15 -5.93
CA ARG A 144 -15.96 1.58 -6.51
C ARG A 144 -14.87 1.57 -5.45
N VAL A 145 -14.52 0.39 -4.96
CA VAL A 145 -13.47 0.17 -3.95
C VAL A 145 -12.40 -0.79 -4.49
N GLY A 146 -11.15 -0.53 -4.12
CA GLY A 146 -10.01 -1.39 -4.45
C GLY A 146 -9.19 -1.75 -3.21
N PHE A 147 -8.24 -2.67 -3.39
CA PHE A 147 -7.35 -3.13 -2.35
C PHE A 147 -5.97 -3.45 -2.94
N HIS A 148 -4.90 -2.96 -2.30
CA HIS A 148 -3.52 -3.19 -2.74
C HIS A 148 -2.73 -4.02 -1.71
N PRO A 149 -2.99 -5.35 -1.63
CA PRO A 149 -2.42 -6.24 -0.61
C PRO A 149 -1.05 -6.79 -1.03
N SER A 150 -0.03 -5.93 -1.06
CA SER A 150 1.35 -6.37 -1.27
C SER A 150 1.95 -6.94 0.03
N ILE A 151 2.93 -7.87 -0.08
CA ILE A 151 3.76 -8.34 1.06
C ILE A 151 4.44 -7.21 1.85
N ARG A 152 4.53 -6.01 1.26
CA ARG A 152 5.08 -4.80 1.89
C ARG A 152 4.08 -4.07 2.78
N ASN A 153 2.80 -4.36 2.62
CA ASN A 153 1.69 -3.65 3.24
C ASN A 153 1.07 -4.44 4.40
N PHE A 154 1.67 -5.59 4.74
CA PHE A 154 1.25 -6.45 5.84
C PHE A 154 2.31 -6.59 6.93
N ALA A 155 1.84 -6.68 8.16
CA ALA A 155 2.55 -7.21 9.31
C ALA A 155 1.84 -8.47 9.81
N ILE A 156 2.56 -9.37 10.48
CA ILE A 156 2.03 -10.59 11.07
C ILE A 156 2.10 -10.47 12.59
N ARG A 157 0.93 -10.43 13.24
CA ARG A 157 0.79 -10.40 14.71
C ARG A 157 -0.10 -11.55 15.15
N ASP A 158 0.41 -12.39 16.04
CA ASP A 158 -0.33 -13.54 16.59
C ASP A 158 -0.96 -14.44 15.50
N GLY A 159 -0.19 -14.66 14.43
CA GLY A 159 -0.60 -15.46 13.26
C GLY A 159 -1.58 -14.77 12.31
N LYS A 160 -1.97 -13.52 12.56
CA LYS A 160 -2.91 -12.75 11.72
C LYS A 160 -2.20 -11.66 10.95
N ALA A 161 -2.66 -11.41 9.73
CA ALA A 161 -2.16 -10.31 8.92
C ALA A 161 -2.86 -8.99 9.30
N VAL A 162 -2.06 -7.94 9.50
CA VAL A 162 -2.48 -6.56 9.77
C VAL A 162 -2.06 -5.71 8.58
N PHE A 163 -3.02 -5.12 7.88
CA PHE A 163 -2.78 -4.25 6.73
C PHE A 163 -2.55 -2.81 7.18
N PHE A 164 -1.61 -2.10 6.54
CA PHE A 164 -1.26 -0.74 6.99
C PHE A 164 -1.08 0.29 5.87
N ASP A 165 -1.44 -0.02 4.61
CA ASP A 165 -1.29 0.90 3.48
C ASP A 165 -2.62 1.48 2.98
N THR A 166 -3.07 2.56 3.62
CA THR A 166 -4.37 3.18 3.31
C THR A 166 -4.29 4.32 2.28
N PHE A 167 -3.15 4.48 1.59
CA PHE A 167 -2.97 5.56 0.61
C PHE A 167 -2.41 5.07 -0.73
N PRO A 168 -2.97 5.52 -1.88
CA PRO A 168 -4.14 6.38 -1.98
C PRO A 168 -5.41 5.67 -1.48
N PRO A 169 -6.42 6.41 -1.00
CA PRO A 169 -7.68 5.78 -0.66
C PRO A 169 -8.37 5.27 -1.92
N LEU A 170 -8.46 3.95 -2.06
CA LEU A 170 -8.92 3.29 -3.29
C LEU A 170 -10.45 3.28 -3.43
N ILE A 171 -11.14 4.33 -2.99
CA ILE A 171 -12.60 4.46 -2.98
C ILE A 171 -13.06 5.79 -3.58
N HIS A 172 -14.27 5.84 -4.15
CA HIS A 172 -14.93 7.07 -4.66
C HIS A 172 -14.24 7.79 -5.84
N TYR A 173 -13.12 7.27 -6.32
CA TYR A 173 -12.45 7.79 -7.50
C TYR A 173 -12.76 6.90 -8.69
N THR A 174 -13.10 7.52 -9.81
CA THR A 174 -13.06 6.84 -11.10
C THR A 174 -11.62 6.42 -11.43
N ARG A 175 -11.47 5.49 -12.37
CA ARG A 175 -10.16 5.02 -12.85
C ARG A 175 -9.25 6.20 -13.25
N ASP A 176 -9.76 7.17 -14.00
CA ASP A 176 -8.98 8.31 -14.47
C ASP A 176 -8.62 9.30 -13.36
N GLU A 177 -9.53 9.52 -12.41
CA GLU A 177 -9.27 10.39 -11.26
C GLU A 177 -8.21 9.79 -10.34
N MET A 178 -8.25 8.49 -10.10
CA MET A 178 -7.22 7.79 -9.34
C MET A 178 -5.86 7.90 -10.04
N GLY A 179 -5.80 7.74 -11.36
CA GLY A 179 -4.57 7.97 -12.14
C GLY A 179 -4.00 9.38 -11.94
N LYS A 180 -4.85 10.41 -11.88
CA LYS A 180 -4.43 11.78 -11.57
C LYS A 180 -3.94 11.93 -10.12
N LEU A 181 -4.64 11.32 -9.16
CA LEU A 181 -4.26 11.34 -7.75
C LEU A 181 -2.88 10.71 -7.52
N LEU A 182 -2.64 9.56 -8.17
CA LEU A 182 -1.37 8.84 -8.14
C LEU A 182 -0.20 9.70 -8.63
N LEU A 183 -0.41 10.44 -9.71
CA LEU A 183 0.58 11.36 -10.26
C LEU A 183 0.79 12.56 -9.33
N GLN A 184 -0.29 13.18 -8.85
CA GLN A 184 -0.27 14.38 -8.02
C GLN A 184 0.57 14.20 -6.75
N PHE A 185 0.46 13.04 -6.10
CA PHE A 185 1.17 12.71 -4.87
C PHE A 185 2.41 11.82 -5.06
N SER A 186 2.82 11.55 -6.30
CA SER A 186 4.07 10.83 -6.55
C SER A 186 5.26 11.62 -5.99
N GLU A 187 6.17 10.97 -5.26
CA GLU A 187 7.30 11.63 -4.61
C GLU A 187 8.24 12.33 -5.62
N LYS A 188 8.40 11.74 -6.81
CA LYS A 188 9.33 12.23 -7.84
C LYS A 188 8.74 13.40 -8.61
N ARG A 189 9.34 14.59 -8.46
CA ARG A 189 9.02 15.80 -9.25
C ARG A 189 8.96 15.52 -10.75
N LEU A 190 9.84 14.66 -11.26
CA LEU A 190 9.86 14.25 -12.66
C LEU A 190 8.56 13.52 -13.07
N MET A 191 8.03 12.64 -12.22
CA MET A 191 6.76 11.94 -12.47
C MET A 191 5.58 12.91 -12.54
N ARG A 192 5.59 13.96 -11.71
CA ARG A 192 4.58 15.03 -11.77
C ARG A 192 4.66 15.83 -13.07
N LEU A 193 5.86 15.99 -13.62
CA LEU A 193 6.09 16.76 -14.85
C LEU A 193 5.79 15.96 -16.13
N ILE A 194 6.21 14.70 -16.19
CA ILE A 194 5.97 13.82 -17.36
C ILE A 194 4.62 13.08 -17.31
N GLY A 195 3.97 13.12 -16.15
CA GLY A 195 2.73 12.41 -15.83
C GLY A 195 1.62 12.53 -16.87
N PRO A 196 1.32 13.71 -17.45
CA PRO A 196 0.27 13.86 -18.46
C PRO A 196 0.49 13.01 -19.72
N LEU A 197 1.74 12.81 -20.16
CA LEU A 197 2.06 11.95 -21.31
C LEU A 197 2.06 10.45 -20.96
N MET A 198 2.09 10.13 -19.66
CA MET A 198 2.16 8.78 -19.13
C MET A 198 0.91 8.35 -18.38
N GLN A 199 -0.13 9.19 -18.38
CA GLN A 199 -1.34 9.01 -17.59
C GLN A 199 -1.96 7.66 -17.87
N THR A 200 -2.15 7.27 -19.14
CA THR A 200 -2.71 5.96 -19.51
C THR A 200 -1.94 4.78 -18.91
N ARG A 201 -0.61 4.87 -18.82
CA ARG A 201 0.23 3.81 -18.24
C ARG A 201 0.18 3.79 -16.71
N VAL A 202 0.18 4.96 -16.08
CA VAL A 202 0.06 5.06 -14.61
C VAL A 202 -1.33 4.66 -14.14
N THR A 203 -2.37 5.05 -14.89
CA THR A 203 -3.74 4.63 -14.66
C THR A 203 -3.86 3.10 -14.72
N GLY A 204 -3.14 2.41 -15.60
CA GLY A 204 -3.17 0.95 -15.71
C GLY A 204 -2.56 0.20 -14.51
N ILE A 205 -1.66 0.82 -13.75
CA ILE A 205 -1.06 0.18 -12.55
C ILE A 205 -2.12 -0.10 -11.50
N GLN A 206 -3.14 0.76 -11.41
CA GLN A 206 -4.16 0.59 -10.40
C GLN A 206 -5.08 -0.60 -10.71
N ASP A 207 -5.13 -1.08 -11.96
CA ASP A 207 -6.16 -2.02 -12.41
C ASP A 207 -6.08 -3.33 -11.60
N GLU A 208 -4.86 -3.78 -11.26
CA GLU A 208 -4.63 -4.92 -10.37
C GLU A 208 -5.24 -4.72 -8.97
N TRP A 209 -5.34 -3.48 -8.48
CA TRP A 209 -5.90 -3.18 -7.16
C TRP A 209 -7.43 -3.20 -7.15
N TYR A 210 -8.07 -3.23 -8.31
CA TYR A 210 -9.53 -3.30 -8.44
C TYR A 210 -10.01 -4.67 -8.92
N SER A 211 -9.13 -5.68 -8.96
CA SER A 211 -9.42 -7.02 -9.45
C SER A 211 -9.12 -8.07 -8.38
N PRO A 212 -10.15 -8.80 -7.87
CA PRO A 212 -9.97 -9.86 -6.89
C PRO A 212 -8.87 -10.87 -7.26
N PRO A 213 -8.88 -11.51 -8.46
CA PRO A 213 -7.84 -12.46 -8.82
C PRO A 213 -6.47 -11.81 -8.95
N GLU A 214 -6.37 -10.59 -9.49
CA GLU A 214 -5.05 -9.94 -9.67
C GLU A 214 -4.43 -9.53 -8.34
N THR A 215 -5.21 -9.20 -7.31
CA THR A 215 -4.63 -8.93 -5.98
C THR A 215 -3.97 -10.17 -5.35
N LEU A 216 -4.56 -11.36 -5.53
CA LEU A 216 -3.95 -12.63 -5.10
C LEU A 216 -2.69 -12.93 -5.92
N VAL A 217 -2.78 -12.82 -7.26
CA VAL A 217 -1.63 -12.99 -8.17
C VAL A 217 -0.50 -12.03 -7.82
N GLY A 218 -0.82 -10.78 -7.48
CA GLY A 218 0.13 -9.76 -7.07
C GLY A 218 0.86 -10.09 -5.77
N LEU A 219 0.15 -10.67 -4.79
CA LEU A 219 0.74 -11.18 -3.55
C LEU A 219 1.72 -12.33 -3.85
N VAL A 220 1.28 -13.37 -4.57
CA VAL A 220 2.11 -14.53 -4.94
C VAL A 220 3.33 -14.10 -5.75
N GLY A 221 3.14 -13.28 -6.78
CA GLY A 221 4.22 -12.76 -7.60
C GLY A 221 5.23 -11.95 -6.79
N SER A 222 4.78 -11.21 -5.79
CA SER A 222 5.68 -10.48 -4.89
C SER A 222 6.51 -11.42 -4.02
N ALA A 223 5.93 -12.52 -3.53
CA ALA A 223 6.64 -13.55 -2.79
C ALA A 223 7.66 -14.30 -3.67
N CYS A 224 7.28 -14.74 -4.87
CA CYS A 224 8.18 -15.40 -5.82
C CYS A 224 9.39 -14.52 -6.20
N ARG A 225 9.17 -13.21 -6.39
CA ARG A 225 10.28 -12.28 -6.67
C ARG A 225 11.17 -12.03 -5.45
N LEU A 226 10.62 -12.15 -4.23
CA LEU A 226 11.37 -11.94 -3.00
C LEU A 226 12.26 -13.13 -2.66
N ARG A 227 11.73 -14.35 -2.84
CA ARG A 227 12.39 -15.63 -2.52
C ARG A 227 12.21 -16.60 -3.69
N PRO A 228 12.96 -16.43 -4.80
CA PRO A 228 12.83 -17.26 -5.99
C PRO A 228 13.03 -18.75 -5.73
N GLU A 229 13.82 -19.11 -4.71
CA GLU A 229 14.06 -20.49 -4.29
C GLU A 229 12.80 -21.21 -3.76
N TYR A 230 11.76 -20.47 -3.39
CA TYR A 230 10.47 -21.01 -2.91
C TYR A 230 9.32 -20.74 -3.89
N ALA A 231 9.61 -20.29 -5.11
CA ALA A 231 8.59 -19.86 -6.07
C ALA A 231 7.53 -20.93 -6.34
N ASP A 232 7.93 -22.18 -6.56
CA ASP A 232 6.99 -23.29 -6.81
C ASP A 232 6.03 -23.50 -5.63
N SER A 233 6.54 -23.43 -4.39
CA SER A 233 5.71 -23.56 -3.20
C SER A 233 4.70 -22.41 -3.05
N TYR A 234 5.06 -21.18 -3.43
CA TYR A 234 4.10 -20.07 -3.42
C TYR A 234 3.07 -20.17 -4.54
N LEU A 235 3.46 -20.68 -5.70
CA LEU A 235 2.53 -20.91 -6.82
C LEU A 235 1.52 -22.01 -6.47
N ASP A 236 1.99 -23.15 -5.95
CA ASP A 236 1.14 -24.25 -5.54
C ASP A 236 0.17 -23.79 -4.44
N TRP A 237 0.67 -23.11 -3.40
CA TRP A 237 -0.19 -22.48 -2.39
C TRP A 237 -1.21 -21.52 -3.01
N GLY A 238 -0.81 -20.66 -3.93
CA GLY A 238 -1.70 -19.67 -4.55
C GLY A 238 -2.83 -20.32 -5.35
N ARG A 239 -2.53 -21.40 -6.07
CA ARG A 239 -3.52 -22.17 -6.85
C ARG A 239 -4.52 -22.88 -5.93
N ASP A 240 -4.02 -23.55 -4.90
CA ASP A 240 -4.86 -24.23 -3.90
C ASP A 240 -5.73 -23.21 -3.13
N PHE A 241 -5.14 -22.06 -2.77
CA PHE A 241 -5.84 -20.98 -2.07
C PHE A 241 -6.96 -20.39 -2.94
N ALA A 242 -6.69 -20.11 -4.21
CA ALA A 242 -7.68 -19.58 -5.14
C ALA A 242 -8.91 -20.50 -5.25
N GLN A 243 -8.68 -21.81 -5.38
CA GLN A 243 -9.75 -22.80 -5.48
C GLN A 243 -10.58 -22.93 -4.20
N SER A 244 -9.92 -22.86 -3.03
CA SER A 244 -10.57 -23.13 -1.74
C SER A 244 -11.21 -21.89 -1.09
N HIS A 245 -10.60 -20.71 -1.24
CA HIS A 245 -11.01 -19.48 -0.53
C HIS A 245 -11.57 -18.41 -1.47
N MET A 246 -11.32 -18.50 -2.77
CA MET A 246 -11.78 -17.55 -3.78
C MET A 246 -12.43 -18.25 -5.00
N PRO A 247 -13.32 -19.24 -4.79
CA PRO A 247 -13.77 -20.15 -5.87
C PRO A 247 -14.40 -19.43 -7.06
N GLN A 248 -15.11 -18.32 -6.82
CA GLN A 248 -15.75 -17.53 -7.90
C GLN A 248 -14.76 -16.76 -8.79
N TRP A 249 -13.52 -16.59 -8.34
CA TRP A 249 -12.44 -15.95 -9.11
C TRP A 249 -11.30 -16.94 -9.43
N ALA A 250 -11.48 -18.22 -9.12
CA ALA A 250 -10.40 -19.21 -9.17
C ALA A 250 -9.85 -19.39 -10.59
N GLU A 251 -10.70 -19.49 -11.61
CA GLU A 251 -10.23 -19.65 -13.01
C GLU A 251 -9.28 -18.52 -13.43
N ALA A 252 -9.71 -17.26 -13.25
CA ALA A 252 -8.88 -16.10 -13.58
C ALA A 252 -7.61 -16.01 -12.73
N ALA A 253 -7.67 -16.42 -11.46
CA ALA A 253 -6.49 -16.48 -10.60
C ALA A 253 -5.50 -17.57 -11.05
N LEU A 254 -6.00 -18.75 -11.42
CA LEU A 254 -5.19 -19.88 -11.89
C LEU A 254 -4.45 -19.53 -13.19
N ASP A 255 -5.10 -18.85 -14.13
CA ASP A 255 -4.47 -18.33 -15.34
C ASP A 255 -3.29 -17.39 -15.02
N GLY A 256 -3.47 -16.52 -14.02
CA GLY A 256 -2.41 -15.63 -13.54
C GLY A 256 -1.29 -16.32 -12.75
N LEU A 257 -1.48 -17.59 -12.37
CA LEU A 257 -0.56 -18.40 -11.55
C LEU A 257 0.05 -19.58 -12.32
N ASP A 258 -0.04 -19.61 -13.64
CA ASP A 258 0.58 -20.66 -14.47
C ASP A 258 2.13 -20.65 -14.40
N GLY A 259 2.71 -19.50 -14.03
CA GLY A 259 4.13 -19.38 -13.68
C GLY A 259 4.38 -18.17 -12.78
N PRO A 260 5.63 -17.94 -12.32
CA PRO A 260 5.95 -16.80 -11.45
C PRO A 260 5.49 -15.48 -12.08
N PRO A 261 4.50 -14.78 -11.49
CA PRO A 261 3.93 -13.59 -12.10
C PRO A 261 5.00 -12.51 -12.34
N GLN A 262 5.15 -12.12 -13.60
CA GLN A 262 6.10 -11.08 -14.00
C GLN A 262 5.45 -9.71 -13.88
N LEU A 263 6.25 -8.70 -13.54
CA LEU A 263 5.78 -7.32 -13.67
C LEU A 263 5.58 -7.01 -15.16
N PRO A 264 4.57 -6.22 -15.55
CA PRO A 264 4.39 -5.83 -16.94
C PRO A 264 5.66 -5.22 -17.52
N GLY A 265 6.10 -5.65 -18.71
CA GLY A 265 7.42 -5.28 -19.26
C GLY A 265 7.65 -3.77 -19.43
N TYR A 266 6.57 -3.00 -19.69
CA TYR A 266 6.64 -1.54 -19.75
C TYR A 266 6.99 -0.92 -18.39
N TRP A 267 6.63 -1.59 -17.29
CA TRP A 267 6.88 -1.17 -15.92
C TRP A 267 8.32 -1.42 -15.49
N THR A 268 8.90 -2.54 -15.92
CA THR A 268 10.31 -2.89 -15.69
C THR A 268 11.24 -1.89 -16.37
N GLY A 269 10.95 -1.52 -17.62
CA GLY A 269 11.70 -0.49 -18.36
C GLY A 269 11.53 0.91 -17.77
N PHE A 270 10.32 1.26 -17.32
CA PHE A 270 10.03 2.55 -16.71
C PHE A 270 10.66 2.74 -15.33
N ARG A 271 10.62 1.71 -14.47
CA ARG A 271 11.32 1.73 -13.17
C ARG A 271 12.83 1.91 -13.34
N LYS A 272 13.41 1.26 -14.35
CA LYS A 272 14.83 1.40 -14.71
C LYS A 272 15.17 2.82 -15.16
N LEU A 273 14.34 3.43 -16.01
CA LEU A 273 14.54 4.80 -16.50
C LEU A 273 14.44 5.86 -15.39
N LEU A 274 13.59 5.63 -14.39
CA LEU A 274 13.34 6.58 -13.30
C LEU A 274 14.22 6.40 -12.07
N GLY A 275 15.13 5.42 -12.04
CA GLY A 275 15.83 5.03 -10.81
C GLY A 275 14.85 4.65 -9.70
N LEU A 276 13.71 4.05 -10.06
CA LEU A 276 12.76 3.39 -9.15
C LEU A 276 13.09 1.89 -9.02
N GLN A 277 14.29 1.48 -9.46
CA GLN A 277 14.90 0.24 -9.00
C GLN A 277 15.08 0.36 -7.49
N GLY A 278 14.10 -0.15 -6.73
CA GLY A 278 14.49 -1.01 -5.63
C GLY A 278 15.22 -2.17 -6.29
N GLU A 279 16.46 -2.41 -5.90
CA GLU A 279 17.22 -3.57 -6.36
C GLU A 279 16.30 -4.81 -6.31
N PRO A 280 16.34 -5.73 -7.30
CA PRO A 280 16.01 -7.10 -6.96
C PRO A 280 16.90 -7.44 -5.77
N ASN A 281 16.33 -7.92 -4.67
CA ASN A 281 17.14 -8.26 -3.51
C ASN A 281 18.20 -9.25 -3.99
N VAL A 282 19.47 -8.82 -3.97
CA VAL A 282 20.61 -9.72 -3.83
C VAL A 282 21.01 -9.63 -2.36
#